data_AF-A0A1G9FFU8-F1
#
_entry.id   AF-A0A1G9FFU8-F1
#
_cell.length_a   1.000
_cell.length_b   1.000
_cell.length_c   1.000
_cell.angle_alpha   90.00
_cell.angle_beta   90.00
_cell.angle_gamma   90.00
#
_symmetry.space_group_name_H-M   'P 1'
#
loop_
_entity.id
_entity.type
_entity.pdbx_description
1 polymer ?
#
loop_
_entity_poly.entity_id
_entity_poly.type
_entity_poly.pdbx_seq_one_letter_code
_entity_poly.pdbx_strand_id
1 'polypeptide(L)'
;MESYKKTKERLLETEDYRSFIIRSRYLPGMMDKETAHFEEIQTTFKDEGFNHLSAVELCRSFIRVELLKLSLIQSTHGIFTEGDTPHYPTDQEVLDNFTLNKNEINFYELQLPEEMENINISVRNKIITFTKSMEPFLQLIEKNTGEFNDTFKTVMNVIINDNPHILSKVYDPIYYGSVLNYNIDNAFEKVWKNGLTQTALVPYYATFTLSYYDKNFKQNLT
;
A
#
# COMPACT_ATOMS: atom_id res chain seq x y z
N MET A 1 -29.98 -12.75 -10.21
CA MET A 1 -28.79 -12.76 -9.35
C MET A 1 -28.57 -14.17 -8.88
N GLU A 2 -27.47 -14.81 -9.27
CA GLU A 2 -27.05 -16.04 -8.59
C GLU A 2 -26.79 -15.73 -7.12
N SER A 3 -27.08 -16.67 -6.22
CA SER A 3 -26.90 -16.42 -4.78
C SER A 3 -25.40 -16.35 -4.46
N TYR A 4 -25.03 -15.48 -3.53
CA TYR A 4 -23.69 -15.33 -2.95
C TYR A 4 -22.98 -16.68 -2.69
N LYS A 5 -23.75 -17.70 -2.28
CA LYS A 5 -23.26 -19.05 -2.00
C LYS A 5 -22.73 -19.77 -3.25
N LYS A 6 -23.45 -19.69 -4.37
CA LYS A 6 -23.10 -20.37 -5.64
C LYS A 6 -21.85 -19.76 -6.29
N THR A 7 -21.72 -18.44 -6.15
CA THR A 7 -20.56 -17.67 -6.61
C THR A 7 -19.29 -18.03 -5.84
N LYS A 8 -19.40 -18.19 -4.52
CA LYS A 8 -18.29 -18.70 -3.69
C LYS A 8 -17.90 -20.13 -4.08
N GLU A 9 -18.87 -21.03 -4.23
CA GLU A 9 -18.63 -22.44 -4.59
C GLU A 9 -17.85 -22.61 -5.91
N ARG A 10 -18.11 -21.77 -6.93
CA ARG A 10 -17.37 -21.79 -8.20
C ARG A 10 -15.91 -21.35 -8.09
N LEU A 11 -15.58 -20.38 -7.23
CA LEU A 11 -14.18 -20.01 -6.96
C LEU A 11 -13.43 -21.16 -6.27
N LEU A 12 -14.11 -21.90 -5.39
CA LEU A 12 -13.54 -23.06 -4.71
C LEU A 12 -13.17 -24.18 -5.69
N GLU A 13 -14.03 -24.47 -6.66
CA GLU A 13 -13.82 -25.51 -7.66
C GLU A 13 -12.58 -25.27 -8.54
N THR A 14 -12.16 -24.01 -8.72
CA THR A 14 -11.04 -23.67 -9.60
C THR A 14 -9.66 -23.90 -8.98
N GLU A 15 -9.55 -24.00 -7.65
CA GLU A 15 -8.30 -24.22 -6.88
C GLU A 15 -7.07 -23.42 -7.38
N ASP A 16 -7.29 -22.29 -8.07
CA ASP A 16 -6.21 -21.49 -8.63
C ASP A 16 -5.63 -20.59 -7.54
N TYR A 17 -4.67 -21.14 -6.81
CA TYR A 17 -3.94 -20.43 -5.77
C TYR A 17 -2.61 -19.86 -6.27
N ARG A 18 -2.32 -19.87 -7.58
CA ARG A 18 -1.00 -19.47 -8.10
C ARG A 18 -0.59 -18.06 -7.68
N SER A 19 -1.54 -17.13 -7.71
CA SER A 19 -1.33 -15.75 -7.23
C SER A 19 -0.96 -15.74 -5.74
N PHE A 20 -1.72 -16.44 -4.89
CA PHE A 20 -1.44 -16.53 -3.46
C PHE A 20 -0.12 -17.25 -3.17
N ILE A 21 0.18 -18.37 -3.83
CA ILE A 21 1.42 -19.15 -3.64
C ILE A 21 2.67 -18.31 -3.91
N ILE A 22 2.64 -17.49 -4.96
CA ILE A 22 3.78 -16.61 -5.28
C ILE A 22 3.90 -15.55 -4.19
N ARG A 23 2.80 -14.87 -3.86
CA ARG A 23 2.80 -13.73 -2.93
C ARG A 23 3.09 -14.13 -1.50
N SER A 24 2.61 -15.28 -1.06
CA SER A 24 2.82 -15.83 0.29
C SER A 24 4.29 -16.16 0.58
N ARG A 25 5.12 -16.37 -0.45
CA ARG A 25 6.58 -16.53 -0.30
C ARG A 25 7.28 -15.23 0.10
N TYR A 26 6.72 -14.08 -0.27
CA TYR A 26 7.37 -12.78 -0.11
C TYR A 26 6.73 -11.92 0.99
N LEU A 27 5.39 -11.87 1.04
CA LEU A 27 4.62 -11.01 1.93
C LEU A 27 5.07 -11.08 3.41
N PRO A 28 5.29 -12.28 4.02
CA PRO A 28 5.72 -12.36 5.41
C PRO A 28 7.05 -11.64 5.66
N GLY A 29 8.05 -11.87 4.81
CA GLY A 29 9.38 -11.29 4.97
C GLY A 29 9.45 -9.82 4.57
N MET A 30 8.58 -9.38 3.66
CA MET A 30 8.44 -7.95 3.35
C MET A 30 7.82 -7.19 4.52
N MET A 31 6.80 -7.75 5.18
CA MET A 31 6.24 -7.18 6.39
C MET A 31 7.28 -7.12 7.52
N ASP A 32 8.10 -8.17 7.71
CA ASP A 32 9.16 -8.16 8.72
C ASP A 32 10.18 -7.04 8.48
N LYS A 33 10.55 -6.81 7.22
CA LYS A 33 11.46 -5.72 6.85
C LYS A 33 10.86 -4.34 7.11
N GLU A 34 9.59 -4.12 6.76
CA GLU A 34 8.93 -2.85 7.04
C GLU A 34 8.73 -2.62 8.53
N THR A 35 8.40 -3.66 9.30
CA THR A 35 8.32 -3.56 10.76
C THR A 35 9.68 -3.14 11.35
N ALA A 36 10.78 -3.77 10.93
CA ALA A 36 12.11 -3.41 11.39
C ALA A 36 12.50 -1.97 10.99
N HIS A 37 12.26 -1.58 9.72
CA HIS A 37 12.51 -0.21 9.24
C HIS A 37 11.70 0.81 10.03
N PHE A 38 10.45 0.50 10.35
CA PHE A 38 9.62 1.37 11.16
C PHE A 38 10.14 1.53 12.60
N GLU A 39 10.65 0.46 13.23
CA GLU A 39 11.30 0.56 14.54
C GLU A 39 12.54 1.48 14.52
N GLU A 40 13.30 1.48 13.43
CA GLU A 40 14.41 2.43 13.22
C GLU A 40 13.89 3.87 13.16
N ILE A 41 12.85 4.13 12.36
CA ILE A 41 12.21 5.45 12.25
C ILE A 41 11.68 5.91 13.62
N GLN A 42 11.04 5.02 14.38
CA GLN A 42 10.54 5.31 15.72
C GLN A 42 11.67 5.68 16.69
N THR A 43 12.82 5.04 16.56
CA THR A 43 14.00 5.33 17.39
C THR A 43 14.55 6.71 17.05
N THR A 44 14.77 7.01 15.77
CA THR A 44 15.16 8.36 15.32
C THR A 44 14.16 9.41 15.77
N PHE A 45 12.86 9.12 15.68
CA PHE A 45 11.82 10.04 16.12
C PHE A 45 11.87 10.34 17.62
N LYS A 46 12.18 9.34 18.45
CA LYS A 46 12.33 9.53 19.91
C LYS A 46 13.57 10.37 20.24
N ASP A 47 14.66 10.17 19.52
CA ASP A 47 15.94 10.83 19.79
C ASP A 47 15.97 12.27 19.26
N GLU A 48 15.39 12.51 18.08
CA GLU A 48 15.47 13.79 17.37
C GLU A 48 14.15 14.59 17.38
N GLY A 49 13.05 13.98 17.85
CA GLY A 49 11.72 14.57 17.82
C GLY A 49 11.08 14.57 16.42
N PHE A 50 10.01 15.36 16.25
CA PHE A 50 9.33 15.49 14.97
C PHE A 50 10.22 16.20 13.95
N ASN A 51 10.81 15.44 13.05
CA ASN A 51 11.59 15.95 11.93
C ASN A 51 11.02 15.49 10.58
N HIS A 52 11.33 16.26 9.55
CA HIS A 52 10.80 16.09 8.20
C HIS A 52 11.21 14.76 7.55
N LEU A 53 12.43 14.27 7.83
CA LEU A 53 12.94 13.02 7.27
C LEU A 53 12.15 11.83 7.81
N SER A 54 11.91 11.80 9.12
CA SER A 54 11.05 10.80 9.75
C SER A 54 9.63 10.87 9.19
N ALA A 55 9.07 12.07 8.96
CA ALA A 55 7.74 12.19 8.34
C ALA A 55 7.69 11.62 6.91
N VAL A 56 8.73 11.86 6.09
CA VAL A 56 8.84 11.30 4.73
C VAL A 56 8.92 9.77 4.77
N GLU A 57 9.79 9.22 5.62
CA GLU A 57 9.96 7.78 5.77
C GLU A 57 8.70 7.10 6.32
N LEU A 58 8.01 7.73 7.29
CA LEU A 58 6.71 7.27 7.79
C LEU A 58 5.67 7.18 6.67
N CYS A 59 5.58 8.22 5.84
CA CYS A 59 4.66 8.25 4.71
C CYS A 59 4.98 7.16 3.68
N ARG A 60 6.27 6.93 3.38
CA ARG A 60 6.71 5.86 2.48
C ARG A 60 6.37 4.49 3.03
N SER A 61 6.71 4.20 4.29
CA SER A 61 6.38 2.94 4.93
C SER A 61 4.88 2.69 5.02
N PHE A 62 4.08 3.73 5.29
CA PHE A 62 2.63 3.58 5.27
C PHE A 62 2.10 3.18 3.89
N ILE A 63 2.53 3.86 2.82
CA ILE A 63 2.13 3.48 1.45
C ILE A 63 2.59 2.07 1.11
N ARG A 64 3.82 1.70 1.46
CA ARG A 64 4.33 0.34 1.22
C ARG A 64 3.46 -0.71 1.89
N VAL A 65 3.14 -0.53 3.18
CA VAL A 65 2.28 -1.46 3.92
C VAL A 65 0.86 -1.49 3.35
N GLU A 66 0.31 -0.35 2.93
CA GLU A 66 -0.99 -0.33 2.24
C GLU A 66 -0.93 -1.06 0.89
N LEU A 67 0.14 -0.95 0.10
CA LEU A 67 0.33 -1.76 -1.10
C LEU A 67 0.44 -3.26 -0.79
N LEU A 68 1.15 -3.65 0.26
CA LEU A 68 1.24 -5.05 0.69
C LEU A 68 -0.12 -5.60 1.13
N LYS A 69 -0.93 -4.79 1.82
CA LYS A 69 -2.30 -5.09 2.20
C LYS A 69 -3.21 -5.24 0.98
N LEU A 70 -3.16 -4.30 0.03
CA LEU A 70 -3.90 -4.41 -1.24
C LEU A 70 -3.50 -5.69 -1.98
N SER A 71 -2.20 -6.02 -1.97
CA SER A 71 -1.71 -7.23 -2.62
C SER A 71 -2.16 -8.52 -1.91
N LEU A 72 -2.24 -8.52 -0.58
CA LEU A 72 -2.83 -9.62 0.19
C LEU A 72 -4.31 -9.79 -0.18
N ILE A 73 -5.08 -8.70 -0.23
CA ILE A 73 -6.50 -8.73 -0.60
C ILE A 73 -6.67 -9.29 -2.01
N GLN A 74 -5.93 -8.77 -2.99
CA GLN A 74 -5.95 -9.24 -4.38
C GLN A 74 -5.59 -10.73 -4.53
N SER A 75 -4.81 -11.27 -3.59
CA SER A 75 -4.42 -12.69 -3.58
C SER A 75 -5.41 -13.61 -2.87
N THR A 76 -6.28 -13.04 -2.04
CA THR A 76 -7.24 -13.77 -1.18
C THR A 76 -8.69 -13.55 -1.58
N HIS A 77 -8.93 -12.67 -2.56
CA HIS A 77 -10.25 -12.34 -3.06
C HIS A 77 -10.31 -12.47 -4.59
N GLY A 78 -11.45 -12.96 -5.09
CA GLY A 78 -11.80 -12.97 -6.51
C GLY A 78 -13.02 -12.11 -6.80
N ILE A 79 -13.18 -11.74 -8.07
CA ILE A 79 -14.35 -11.03 -8.61
C ILE A 79 -14.95 -11.81 -9.78
N PHE A 80 -16.27 -11.73 -9.96
CA PHE A 80 -16.98 -12.31 -11.10
C PHE A 80 -17.42 -11.21 -12.04
N THR A 81 -17.03 -11.31 -13.31
CA THR A 81 -17.58 -10.49 -14.40
C THR A 81 -18.84 -11.12 -14.96
N GLU A 82 -19.64 -10.31 -15.67
CA GLU A 82 -20.78 -10.81 -16.44
C GLU A 82 -20.35 -11.98 -17.34
N GLY A 83 -20.87 -13.19 -17.07
CA GLY A 83 -20.49 -14.41 -17.78
C GLY A 83 -19.83 -15.52 -16.95
N ASP A 84 -20.02 -15.53 -15.63
CA ASP A 84 -19.62 -16.63 -14.71
C ASP A 84 -18.11 -16.94 -14.65
N THR A 85 -17.27 -16.09 -15.24
CA THR A 85 -15.82 -16.32 -15.25
C THR A 85 -15.17 -15.60 -14.07
N PRO A 86 -14.52 -16.32 -13.13
CA PRO A 86 -13.80 -15.69 -12.05
C PRO A 86 -12.53 -15.00 -12.59
N HIS A 87 -12.22 -13.82 -12.06
CA HIS A 87 -10.94 -13.15 -12.28
C HIS A 87 -10.43 -12.54 -10.99
N TYR A 88 -9.12 -12.32 -10.93
CA TYR A 88 -8.52 -11.59 -9.82
C TYR A 88 -8.77 -10.09 -9.99
N PRO A 89 -9.05 -9.36 -8.90
CA PRO A 89 -9.29 -7.93 -8.98
C PRO A 89 -8.01 -7.21 -9.42
N THR A 90 -8.14 -6.15 -10.20
CA THR A 90 -7.07 -5.23 -10.56
C THR A 90 -6.68 -4.35 -9.38
N ASP A 91 -5.49 -3.75 -9.43
CA ASP A 91 -4.97 -2.89 -8.38
C ASP A 91 -5.93 -1.73 -8.06
N GLN A 92 -6.57 -1.15 -9.09
CA GLN A 92 -7.56 -0.08 -8.94
C GLN A 92 -8.87 -0.58 -8.31
N GLU A 93 -9.37 -1.76 -8.70
CA GLU A 93 -10.60 -2.33 -8.12
C GLU A 93 -10.46 -2.63 -6.62
N VAL A 94 -9.28 -3.08 -6.19
CA VAL A 94 -8.99 -3.31 -4.76
C VAL A 94 -8.98 -1.98 -4.00
N LEU A 95 -8.38 -0.94 -4.59
CA LEU A 95 -8.32 0.40 -4.00
C LEU A 95 -9.70 1.06 -3.88
N ASP A 96 -10.50 1.00 -4.94
CA ASP A 96 -11.83 1.62 -4.99
C ASP A 96 -12.77 1.05 -3.94
N ASN A 97 -12.79 -0.28 -3.76
CA ASN A 97 -13.62 -0.92 -2.76
C ASN A 97 -13.17 -0.66 -1.31
N PHE A 98 -11.91 -0.28 -1.07
CA PHE A 98 -11.41 0.04 0.26
C PHE A 98 -11.61 1.52 0.64
N THR A 99 -11.73 2.42 -0.34
CA THR A 99 -11.81 3.87 -0.11
C THR A 99 -13.22 4.41 0.16
N LEU A 100 -14.20 3.53 0.41
CA LEU A 100 -15.65 3.84 0.53
C LEU A 100 -16.28 4.41 -0.75
N ASN A 101 -15.53 4.50 -1.85
CA ASN A 101 -16.13 4.69 -3.16
C ASN A 101 -16.92 3.43 -3.47
N LYS A 102 -18.25 3.57 -3.53
CA LYS A 102 -19.14 2.44 -3.86
C LYS A 102 -18.74 1.89 -5.22
N ASN A 103 -17.99 0.80 -5.22
CA ASN A 103 -17.86 -0.03 -6.40
C ASN A 103 -19.02 -1.04 -6.36
N GLU A 104 -19.68 -1.25 -7.50
CA GLU A 104 -20.76 -2.25 -7.61
C GLU A 104 -20.21 -3.69 -7.64
N ILE A 105 -18.88 -3.82 -7.58
CA ILE A 105 -18.15 -5.08 -7.66
C ILE A 105 -18.11 -5.75 -6.28
N ASN A 106 -18.75 -6.92 -6.18
CA ASN A 106 -18.68 -7.77 -5.00
C ASN A 106 -17.37 -8.55 -4.97
N PHE A 107 -16.59 -8.39 -3.91
CA PHE A 107 -15.38 -9.17 -3.64
C PHE A 107 -15.74 -10.42 -2.84
N TYR A 108 -15.20 -11.57 -3.23
CA TYR A 108 -15.45 -12.85 -2.56
C TYR A 108 -14.15 -13.43 -2.02
N GLU A 109 -14.10 -13.66 -0.71
CA GLU A 109 -12.97 -14.32 -0.05
C GLU A 109 -12.85 -15.78 -0.52
N LEU A 110 -11.64 -16.16 -0.94
CA LEU A 110 -11.27 -17.51 -1.32
C LEU A 110 -11.13 -18.38 -0.07
N GLN A 111 -11.57 -19.63 -0.12
CA GLN A 111 -11.22 -20.59 0.94
C GLN A 111 -9.82 -21.12 0.65
N LEU A 112 -8.87 -20.73 1.49
CA LEU A 112 -7.49 -21.17 1.36
C LEU A 112 -7.29 -22.55 2.02
N PRO A 113 -6.38 -23.40 1.48
CA PRO A 113 -5.87 -24.54 2.21
C PRO A 113 -5.28 -24.12 3.56
N GLU A 114 -5.34 -24.98 4.57
CA GLU A 114 -4.96 -24.66 5.96
C GLU A 114 -3.57 -24.01 6.07
N GLU A 115 -2.56 -24.54 5.37
CA GLU A 115 -1.21 -23.98 5.35
C GLU A 115 -1.18 -22.54 4.80
N MET A 116 -1.96 -22.27 3.75
CA MET A 116 -2.06 -20.95 3.12
C MET A 116 -2.85 -19.98 4.00
N GLU A 117 -3.91 -20.46 4.63
CA GLU A 117 -4.72 -19.67 5.57
C GLU A 117 -3.89 -19.26 6.80
N ASN A 118 -3.03 -20.14 7.31
CA ASN A 118 -2.11 -19.81 8.39
C ASN A 118 -1.14 -18.68 8.00
N ILE A 119 -0.65 -18.67 6.76
CA ILE A 119 0.19 -17.58 6.25
C ILE A 119 -0.64 -16.30 6.09
N ASN A 120 -1.84 -16.38 5.51
CA ASN A 120 -2.76 -15.25 5.35
C ASN A 120 -3.02 -14.56 6.70
N ILE A 121 -3.43 -15.33 7.71
CA ILE A 121 -3.67 -14.86 9.08
C ILE A 121 -2.41 -14.23 9.67
N SER A 122 -1.24 -14.86 9.50
CA SER A 122 0.03 -14.33 9.99
C SER A 122 0.36 -12.97 9.39
N VAL A 123 0.30 -12.83 8.06
CA VAL A 123 0.56 -11.56 7.36
C VAL A 123 -0.47 -10.50 7.75
N ARG A 124 -1.75 -10.85 7.81
CA ARG A 124 -2.83 -9.96 8.24
C ARG A 124 -2.58 -9.42 9.65
N ASN A 125 -2.16 -10.28 10.58
CA ASN A 125 -1.84 -9.86 11.94
C ASN A 125 -0.62 -8.93 11.99
N LYS A 126 0.41 -9.18 11.17
CA LYS A 126 1.55 -8.26 11.02
C LYS A 126 1.10 -6.88 10.52
N ILE A 127 0.27 -6.82 9.48
CA ILE A 127 -0.30 -5.57 8.96
C ILE A 127 -1.09 -4.83 10.04
N ILE A 128 -2.02 -5.51 10.72
CA ILE A 128 -2.83 -4.89 11.79
C ILE A 128 -1.93 -4.33 12.90
N THR A 129 -0.90 -5.07 13.29
CA THR A 129 0.03 -4.68 14.35
C THR A 129 0.83 -3.45 13.93
N PHE A 130 1.35 -3.44 12.70
CA PHE A 130 2.05 -2.30 12.10
C PHE A 130 1.15 -1.06 12.03
N THR A 131 -0.07 -1.18 11.49
CA THR A 131 -0.98 -0.03 11.36
C THR A 131 -1.30 0.57 12.73
N LYS A 132 -1.53 -0.26 13.76
CA LYS A 132 -1.76 0.21 15.14
C LYS A 132 -0.54 0.90 15.73
N SER A 133 0.67 0.37 15.50
CA SER A 133 1.88 0.98 16.05
C SER A 133 2.23 2.31 15.37
N MET A 134 1.77 2.51 14.13
CA MET A 134 1.98 3.73 13.37
C MET A 134 0.92 4.82 13.62
N GLU A 135 -0.27 4.45 14.08
CA GLU A 135 -1.40 5.36 14.34
C GLU A 135 -1.03 6.62 15.17
N PRO A 136 -0.25 6.54 16.27
CA PRO A 136 0.14 7.75 17.02
C PRO A 136 0.97 8.75 16.20
N PHE A 137 1.79 8.25 15.27
CA PHE A 137 2.60 9.08 14.39
C PHE A 137 1.75 9.73 13.32
N LEU A 138 0.75 9.01 12.79
CA LEU A 138 -0.20 9.58 11.84
C LEU A 138 -1.02 10.71 12.46
N GLN A 139 -1.51 10.51 13.68
CA GLN A 139 -2.22 11.55 14.43
C GLN A 139 -1.35 12.78 14.68
N LEU A 140 -0.05 12.56 14.94
CA LEU A 140 0.89 13.66 15.10
C LEU A 140 1.13 14.40 13.79
N ILE A 141 1.29 13.70 12.67
CA ILE A 141 1.39 14.31 11.34
C ILE A 141 0.11 15.12 11.07
N GLU A 142 -1.06 14.51 11.22
CA GLU A 142 -2.36 15.13 10.98
C GLU A 142 -2.56 16.41 11.80
N LYS A 143 -2.16 16.41 13.08
CA LYS A 143 -2.18 17.61 13.93
C LYS A 143 -1.34 18.76 13.38
N ASN A 144 -0.23 18.46 12.68
CA ASN A 144 0.69 19.46 12.14
C ASN A 144 0.40 19.83 10.68
N THR A 145 -0.21 18.93 9.90
CA THR A 145 -0.30 19.05 8.44
C THR A 145 -1.72 18.98 7.88
N GLY A 146 -2.74 18.80 8.73
CA GLY A 146 -4.14 18.63 8.31
C GLY A 146 -4.46 17.20 7.89
N GLU A 147 -5.65 17.01 7.28
CA GLU A 147 -6.25 15.69 7.04
C GLU A 147 -5.33 14.69 6.32
N PHE A 148 -4.92 13.67 7.05
CA PHE A 148 -3.96 12.69 6.57
C PHE A 148 -4.60 11.70 5.60
N ASN A 149 -5.82 11.24 5.90
CA ASN A 149 -6.48 10.17 5.15
C ASN A 149 -6.79 10.56 3.70
N ASP A 150 -7.34 11.75 3.46
CA ASP A 150 -7.72 12.18 2.11
C ASP A 150 -6.49 12.49 1.25
N THR A 151 -5.43 12.99 1.86
CA THR A 151 -4.12 13.12 1.23
C THR A 151 -3.61 11.77 0.74
N PHE A 152 -3.59 10.76 1.60
CA PHE A 152 -3.07 9.44 1.27
C PHE A 152 -3.91 8.73 0.23
N LYS A 153 -5.23 8.83 0.29
CA LYS A 153 -6.11 8.31 -0.77
C LYS A 153 -5.76 8.91 -2.13
N THR A 154 -5.59 10.23 -2.18
CA THR A 154 -5.24 10.95 -3.42
C THR A 154 -3.87 10.51 -3.95
N VAL A 155 -2.87 10.40 -3.07
CA VAL A 155 -1.52 9.91 -3.43
C VAL A 155 -1.58 8.46 -3.92
N MET A 156 -2.28 7.57 -3.23
CA MET A 156 -2.44 6.16 -3.62
C MET A 156 -3.12 6.03 -4.98
N ASN A 157 -4.17 6.83 -5.25
CA ASN A 157 -4.81 6.90 -6.56
C ASN A 157 -3.82 7.29 -7.66
N VAL A 158 -2.94 8.28 -7.41
CA VAL A 158 -1.92 8.66 -8.38
C VAL A 158 -0.91 7.53 -8.60
N ILE A 159 -0.44 6.90 -7.52
CA ILE A 159 0.53 5.79 -7.60
C ILE A 159 0.00 4.66 -8.47
N ILE A 160 -1.24 4.22 -8.22
CA ILE A 160 -1.84 3.07 -8.92
C ILE A 160 -2.16 3.41 -10.39
N ASN A 161 -2.66 4.62 -10.66
CA ASN A 161 -2.94 5.06 -12.03
C ASN A 161 -1.68 5.23 -12.88
N ASP A 162 -0.61 5.79 -12.31
CA ASP A 162 0.65 6.02 -13.03
C ASP A 162 1.49 4.74 -13.14
N ASN A 163 1.25 3.74 -12.28
CA ASN A 163 1.99 2.48 -12.27
C ASN A 163 1.05 1.27 -12.36
N PRO A 164 0.50 0.99 -13.55
CA PRO A 164 -0.28 -0.23 -13.77
C PRO A 164 0.55 -1.46 -13.37
N HIS A 165 -0.10 -2.36 -12.63
CA HIS A 165 0.50 -3.60 -12.10
C HIS A 165 1.52 -3.40 -10.98
N ILE A 166 1.47 -2.29 -10.23
CA ILE A 166 2.34 -2.07 -9.07
C ILE A 166 2.30 -3.24 -8.09
N LEU A 167 1.12 -3.83 -7.84
CA LEU A 167 0.97 -4.96 -6.90
C LEU A 167 1.65 -6.24 -7.39
N SER A 168 1.93 -6.37 -8.69
CA SER A 168 2.72 -7.49 -9.23
C SER A 168 4.24 -7.26 -9.12
N LYS A 169 4.67 -5.99 -9.11
CA LYS A 169 6.09 -5.59 -9.12
C LYS A 169 6.68 -5.40 -7.74
N VAL A 170 5.85 -5.13 -6.72
CA VAL A 170 6.32 -4.90 -5.34
C VAL A 170 7.14 -6.04 -4.77
N TYR A 171 7.06 -7.25 -5.35
CA TYR A 171 7.85 -8.42 -4.94
C TYR A 171 9.27 -8.45 -5.49
N ASP A 172 9.58 -7.66 -6.51
CA ASP A 172 10.95 -7.52 -7.00
C ASP A 172 11.76 -6.68 -6.00
N PRO A 173 12.87 -7.19 -5.44
CA PRO A 173 13.62 -6.48 -4.41
C PRO A 173 14.20 -5.14 -4.88
N ILE A 174 14.59 -5.03 -6.15
CA ILE A 174 15.16 -3.80 -6.72
C ILE A 174 14.04 -2.77 -6.86
N TYR A 175 12.90 -3.18 -7.42
CA TYR A 175 11.72 -2.34 -7.54
C TYR A 175 11.26 -1.84 -6.16
N TYR A 176 11.13 -2.74 -5.19
CA TYR A 176 10.67 -2.42 -3.85
C TYR A 176 11.62 -1.47 -3.10
N GLY A 177 12.92 -1.71 -3.17
CA GLY A 177 13.92 -0.93 -2.43
C GLY A 177 14.25 0.44 -3.04
N SER A 178 13.98 0.65 -4.33
CA SER A 178 14.41 1.86 -5.03
C SER A 178 13.29 2.52 -5.85
N VAL A 179 12.79 1.82 -6.86
CA VAL A 179 11.80 2.36 -7.81
C VAL A 179 10.50 2.76 -7.09
N LEU A 180 10.07 1.97 -6.10
CA LEU A 180 8.86 2.25 -5.33
C LEU A 180 8.96 3.58 -4.56
N ASN A 181 10.12 3.88 -3.96
CA ASN A 181 10.31 5.17 -3.28
C ASN A 181 10.22 6.34 -4.26
N TYR A 182 10.85 6.20 -5.42
CA TYR A 182 10.77 7.20 -6.48
C TYR A 182 9.33 7.42 -6.94
N ASN A 183 8.56 6.35 -7.12
CA ASN A 183 7.15 6.42 -7.50
C ASN A 183 6.29 7.09 -6.43
N ILE A 184 6.55 6.82 -5.15
CA ILE A 184 5.87 7.47 -4.02
C ILE A 184 6.19 8.97 -4.02
N ASP A 185 7.47 9.33 -4.13
CA ASP A 185 7.92 10.73 -4.12
C ASP A 185 7.27 11.53 -5.26
N ASN A 186 7.30 10.97 -6.47
CA ASN A 186 6.67 11.55 -7.65
C ASN A 186 5.16 11.73 -7.50
N ALA A 187 4.48 10.78 -6.83
CA ALA A 187 3.04 10.89 -6.61
C ALA A 187 2.71 12.07 -5.69
N PHE A 188 3.45 12.26 -4.59
CA PHE A 188 3.32 13.45 -3.74
C PHE A 188 3.61 14.74 -4.51
N GLU A 189 4.64 14.76 -5.35
CA GLU A 189 4.98 15.92 -6.18
C GLU A 189 3.87 16.25 -7.19
N LYS A 190 3.30 15.22 -7.85
CA LYS A 190 2.20 15.39 -8.81
C LYS A 190 0.94 15.87 -8.13
N VAL A 191 0.60 15.33 -6.95
CA VAL A 191 -0.54 15.77 -6.13
C VAL A 191 -0.37 17.24 -5.75
N TRP A 192 0.84 17.67 -5.39
CA TRP A 192 1.16 19.06 -5.08
C TRP A 192 1.00 19.97 -6.30
N LYS A 193 1.71 19.67 -7.38
CA LYS A 193 1.78 20.51 -8.59
C LYS A 193 0.41 20.68 -9.26
N ASN A 194 -0.41 19.64 -9.23
CA ASN A 194 -1.74 19.65 -9.84
C ASN A 194 -2.84 20.13 -8.87
N GLY A 195 -2.48 20.45 -7.61
CA GLY A 195 -3.44 20.92 -6.61
C GLY A 195 -4.54 19.90 -6.30
N LEU A 196 -4.22 18.60 -6.33
CA LEU A 196 -5.22 17.52 -6.15
C LEU A 196 -5.69 17.39 -4.70
N THR A 197 -4.99 18.01 -3.75
CA THR A 197 -5.42 18.20 -2.37
C THR A 197 -4.93 19.54 -1.83
N GLN A 198 -5.59 20.05 -0.80
CA GLN A 198 -5.25 21.32 -0.15
C GLN A 198 -4.56 21.14 1.21
N THR A 199 -4.20 19.92 1.59
CA THR A 199 -3.56 19.65 2.88
C THR A 199 -2.12 20.13 2.89
N ALA A 200 -1.64 20.59 4.05
CA ALA A 200 -0.26 21.06 4.21
C ALA A 200 0.76 19.92 4.15
N LEU A 201 0.31 18.66 4.26
CA LEU A 201 1.16 17.47 4.21
C LEU A 201 1.87 17.31 2.87
N VAL A 202 1.16 17.55 1.78
CA VAL A 202 1.68 17.40 0.42
C VAL A 202 2.81 18.38 0.10
N PRO A 203 2.66 19.72 0.28
CA PRO A 203 3.77 20.65 0.09
C PRO A 203 4.91 20.41 1.11
N TYR A 204 4.60 20.01 2.35
CA TYR A 204 5.60 19.68 3.37
C TYR A 204 6.48 18.49 2.94
N TYR A 205 5.86 17.44 2.40
CA TYR A 205 6.54 16.26 1.86
C TYR A 205 7.33 16.59 0.59
N ALA A 206 6.68 17.22 -0.41
CA ALA A 206 7.26 17.50 -1.72
C ALA A 206 8.46 18.45 -1.66
N THR A 207 8.44 19.45 -0.76
CA THR A 207 9.56 20.38 -0.60
C THR A 207 10.85 19.67 -0.16
N PHE A 208 10.74 18.60 0.64
CA PHE A 208 11.90 17.87 1.14
C PHE A 208 12.43 16.82 0.17
N THR A 209 11.57 16.14 -0.60
CA THR A 209 12.04 15.27 -1.68
C THR A 209 12.75 16.09 -2.75
N LEU A 210 12.21 17.25 -3.15
CA LEU A 210 12.88 18.20 -4.04
C LEU A 210 14.22 18.67 -3.47
N SER A 211 14.28 19.03 -2.19
CA SER A 211 15.53 19.45 -1.53
C SER A 211 16.57 18.32 -1.44
N TYR A 212 16.12 17.07 -1.25
CA TYR A 212 16.97 15.89 -1.19
C TYR A 212 17.52 15.51 -2.58
N TYR A 213 16.69 15.53 -3.62
CA TYR A 213 17.14 15.33 -5.01
C TYR A 213 18.04 16.47 -5.48
N ASP A 214 17.74 17.72 -5.14
CA ASP A 214 18.56 18.89 -5.49
C ASP A 214 19.91 18.89 -4.76
N LYS A 215 19.96 18.39 -3.51
CA LYS A 215 21.21 18.16 -2.77
C LYS A 215 22.05 17.04 -3.38
N ASN A 216 21.45 15.89 -3.72
CA ASN A 216 22.15 14.80 -4.39
C ASN A 216 22.59 15.18 -5.82
N PHE A 217 21.79 15.95 -6.55
CA PHE A 217 22.15 16.47 -7.86
C PHE A 217 23.31 17.46 -7.79
N LYS A 218 23.31 18.38 -6.81
CA LYS A 218 24.45 19.30 -6.56
C LYS A 218 25.72 18.59 -6.11
N GLN A 219 25.60 17.52 -5.31
CA GLN A 219 26.77 16.71 -4.90
C GLN A 219 27.38 15.91 -6.05
N ASN A 220 26.57 15.50 -7.04
CA ASN A 220 27.06 14.81 -8.24
C ASN A 220 27.60 15.77 -9.33
N LEU A 221 27.49 17.09 -9.12
CA LEU A 221 28.05 18.14 -10.00
C LEU A 221 29.38 18.71 -9.50
N THR A 222 29.86 18.26 -8.33
CA THR A 222 31.16 18.61 -7.72
C THR A 222 32.03 17.37 -7.62
#